data_AF-R6YFP9-F1
#
_entry.id   AF-R6YFP9-F1
#
_cell.length_a   1.000
_cell.length_b   1.000
_cell.length_c   1.000
_cell.angle_alpha   90.00
_cell.angle_beta   90.00
_cell.angle_gamma   90.00
#
_symmetry.space_group_name_H-M   'P 1'
#
loop_
_entity.id
_entity.type
_entity.pdbx_description
1 polymer ?
#
loop_
_entity_poly.entity_id
_entity_poly.type
_entity_poly.pdbx_seq_one_letter_code
_entity_poly.pdbx_strand_id
1 'polypeptide(L)'
;MTFSAVNTIWVLVGAALVFFMQAGFSLCEAGFTRAKNTGNILMKNLMDFCIGTPCFWLVGFGFMFGSGTALFGTIDPLIMGLVWPH
;
A
#
# COMPACT_ATOMS: atom_id res chain seq x y z
N MET A 1 -2.80 -23.17 11.21
CA MET A 1 -2.60 -22.87 9.78
C MET A 1 -1.14 -23.12 9.43
N THR A 2 -0.84 -24.14 8.62
CA THR A 2 0.54 -24.38 8.16
C THR A 2 0.82 -23.44 6.99
N PHE A 3 1.67 -22.43 7.21
CA PHE A 3 2.09 -21.52 6.14
C PHE A 3 3.00 -22.27 5.17
N SER A 4 2.54 -22.44 3.93
CA SER A 4 3.39 -22.94 2.84
C SER A 4 4.22 -21.78 2.31
N ALA A 5 5.55 -21.94 2.29
CA ALA A 5 6.47 -20.92 1.76
C ALA A 5 6.11 -20.49 0.33
N VAL A 6 5.56 -21.41 -0.48
CA VAL A 6 5.10 -21.15 -1.84
C VAL A 6 3.96 -20.12 -1.86
N ASN A 7 3.00 -20.23 -0.95
CA ASN A 7 1.88 -19.28 -0.86
C ASN A 7 2.35 -17.90 -0.38
N THR A 8 3.28 -17.87 0.58
CA THR A 8 3.87 -16.61 1.06
C THR A 8 4.64 -15.90 -0.06
N ILE A 9 5.48 -16.63 -0.80
CA ILE A 9 6.23 -16.09 -1.94
C ILE A 9 5.27 -15.58 -3.02
N TRP A 10 4.22 -16.34 -3.35
CA TRP A 10 3.21 -15.93 -4.33
C TRP A 10 2.55 -14.59 -3.95
N VAL A 11 2.13 -14.42 -2.70
CA VAL A 11 1.53 -13.17 -2.22
C VAL A 11 2.54 -12.02 -2.20
N LEU A 12 3.80 -12.26 -1.81
CA LEU A 12 4.85 -11.23 -1.83
C LEU A 12 5.21 -10.78 -3.24
N VAL A 13 5.28 -11.71 -4.21
CA VAL A 13 5.47 -11.38 -5.63
C VAL A 13 4.28 -10.60 -6.16
N GLY A 14 3.05 -11.01 -5.83
CA GLY A 14 1.84 -10.25 -6.16
C GLY A 14 1.86 -8.83 -5.62
N ALA A 15 2.27 -8.65 -4.36
CA ALA A 15 2.42 -7.33 -3.74
C ALA A 15 3.49 -6.48 -4.45
N ALA A 16 4.62 -7.08 -4.84
CA ALA A 16 5.68 -6.39 -5.58
C ALA A 16 5.23 -5.93 -6.99
N LEU A 17 4.42 -6.73 -7.68
CA LEU A 17 3.84 -6.36 -8.97
C LEU A 17 2.85 -5.19 -8.83
N VAL A 18 2.01 -5.21 -7.80
CA VAL A 18 1.07 -4.10 -7.51
C VAL A 18 1.82 -2.83 -7.13
N PHE A 19 2.89 -2.93 -6.34
CA PHE A 19 3.76 -1.79 -6.04
C PHE A 19 4.32 -1.15 -7.33
N PHE A 20 4.69 -1.98 -8.31
CA PHE A 20 5.21 -1.50 -9.59
C PHE A 20 4.17 -0.78 -10.46
N MET A 21 2.87 -0.97 -10.20
CA MET A 21 1.78 -0.31 -10.93
C MET A 21 1.81 1.22 -10.72
N GLN A 22 2.18 1.68 -9.53
CA GLN A 22 2.27 3.11 -9.23
C GLN A 22 3.43 3.77 -9.97
N ALA A 23 4.58 3.08 -10.02
CA ALA A 23 5.71 3.49 -10.84
C ALA A 23 5.36 3.50 -12.34
N GLY A 24 4.63 2.48 -12.81
CA GLY A 24 4.19 2.38 -14.21
C GLY A 24 3.27 3.52 -14.64
N PHE A 25 2.29 3.89 -13.81
CA PHE A 25 1.39 5.01 -14.08
C PHE A 25 2.13 6.35 -14.08
N SER A 26 3.04 6.55 -13.11
CA SER A 26 3.86 7.77 -13.05
C SER A 26 4.75 7.95 -14.30
N LEU A 27 5.26 6.85 -14.87
CA LEU A 27 6.06 6.89 -16.10
C LEU A 27 5.20 7.22 -17.32
N CYS A 28 3.98 6.68 -17.40
CA CYS A 28 3.02 7.03 -18.44
C CYS A 28 2.62 8.52 -18.38
N GLU A 29 2.32 9.05 -17.20
CA GLU A 29 2.01 10.48 -17.00
C GLU A 29 3.21 11.38 -17.35
N ALA A 30 4.41 10.93 -17.01
CA ALA A 30 5.67 11.61 -17.34
C ALA A 30 5.95 11.63 -18.85
N GLY A 31 5.62 10.55 -19.57
CA GLY A 31 5.83 10.41 -21.01
C GLY A 31 4.93 11.29 -21.88
N PHE A 32 3.73 11.63 -21.41
CA PHE A 32 2.80 12.53 -22.12
C PHE A 32 2.92 14.00 -21.71
N THR A 33 3.75 14.33 -20.70
CA THR A 33 3.94 15.70 -20.23
C THR A 33 5.26 16.30 -20.72
N ARG A 34 5.27 17.62 -20.93
CA ARG A 34 6.45 18.36 -21.40
C ARG A 34 7.55 18.28 -20.33
N ALA A 35 8.77 17.91 -20.72
CA ALA A 35 9.92 17.64 -19.84
C ALA A 35 10.17 18.69 -18.74
N LYS A 36 9.84 19.97 -18.99
CA LYS A 36 9.97 21.06 -18.00
C LYS A 36 9.05 20.90 -16.77
N ASN A 37 7.92 20.23 -16.90
CA ASN A 37 6.95 20.00 -15.82
C ASN A 37 6.87 18.53 -15.37
N THR A 38 7.39 17.60 -16.19
CA THR A 38 7.43 16.16 -15.90
C THR A 38 8.02 15.86 -14.53
N GLY A 39 9.15 16.49 -14.16
CA GLY A 39 9.79 16.27 -12.86
C GLY A 39 8.90 16.65 -11.67
N ASN A 40 8.10 17.71 -11.79
CA ASN A 40 7.20 18.15 -10.71
C ASN A 40 5.95 17.27 -10.57
N ILE A 41 5.57 16.56 -11.63
CA ILE A 41 4.47 15.58 -11.62
C ILE A 41 4.96 14.26 -11.01
N LEU A 42 6.15 13.81 -11.43
CA LEU A 42 6.79 12.59 -10.93
C LEU A 42 7.07 12.67 -9.43
N MET A 43 7.52 13.82 -8.94
CA MET A 43 7.77 14.03 -7.51
C MET A 43 6.48 13.99 -6.67
N LYS A 44 5.34 14.45 -7.21
CA LYS A 44 4.05 14.34 -6.51
C LYS A 44 3.57 12.90 -6.43
N ASN A 45 3.66 12.17 -7.55
CA ASN A 45 3.25 10.77 -7.61
C ASN A 45 4.13 9.89 -6.67
N LEU A 46 5.43 10.17 -6.60
CA LEU A 46 6.34 9.54 -5.63
C LEU A 46 6.00 9.92 -4.19
N MET A 47 5.68 11.18 -3.92
CA MET A 47 5.33 11.66 -2.59
C MET A 47 4.02 11.04 -2.08
N ASP A 48 3.02 10.89 -2.96
CA ASP A 48 1.77 10.19 -2.64
C ASP A 48 2.04 8.71 -2.30
N PHE A 49 3.01 8.08 -2.96
CA PHE A 49 3.43 6.72 -2.64
C PHE A 49 4.16 6.63 -1.28
N CYS A 50 5.11 7.54 -1.04
CA CYS A 50 5.91 7.60 0.19
C CYS A 50 5.10 7.95 1.43
N ILE A 51 4.06 8.79 1.30
CA ILE A 51 3.19 9.18 2.42
C ILE A 51 1.99 8.22 2.52
N GLY A 52 1.45 7.77 1.40
CA GLY A 52 0.32 6.84 1.36
C GLY A 52 0.63 5.49 1.99
N THR A 53 1.85 4.97 1.81
CA THR A 53 2.27 3.69 2.39
C THR A 53 2.26 3.68 3.93
N PRO A 54 2.95 4.61 4.63
CA PRO A 54 2.88 4.69 6.09
C PRO A 54 1.50 5.09 6.60
N CYS A 55 0.74 5.94 5.89
CA CYS A 55 -0.65 6.24 6.25
C CYS A 55 -1.56 5.01 6.18
N PHE A 56 -1.39 4.18 5.14
CA PHE A 56 -2.12 2.91 5.03
C PHE A 56 -1.72 1.92 6.11
N TRP A 57 -0.43 1.85 6.46
CA TRP A 57 0.04 0.99 7.54
C TRP A 57 -0.51 1.42 8.92
N LEU A 58 -0.51 2.71 9.22
CA LEU A 58 -0.96 3.25 10.52
C LEU A 58 -2.48 3.26 10.68
N VAL A 59 -3.26 3.51 9.62
CA VAL A 59 -4.71 3.71 9.75
C VAL A 59 -5.50 2.79 8.82
N GLY A 60 -5.04 2.64 7.57
CA GLY A 60 -5.75 1.86 6.55
C GLY A 60 -5.87 0.37 6.87
N PHE A 61 -4.83 -0.23 7.45
CA PHE A 61 -4.82 -1.65 7.79
C PHE A 61 -5.79 -1.97 8.93
N GLY A 62 -5.84 -1.13 9.98
CA GLY A 62 -6.83 -1.24 11.05
C GLY A 62 -8.26 -1.04 10.54
N PHE A 63 -8.48 -0.09 9.64
CA PHE A 63 -9.81 0.16 9.09
C PHE A 63 -10.32 -0.97 8.19
N MET A 64 -9.43 -1.63 7.43
CA MET A 64 -9.80 -2.67 6.47
C MET A 64 -9.85 -4.08 7.08
N PHE A 65 -9.00 -4.37 8.07
CA PHE A 65 -8.87 -5.70 8.68
C PHE A 65 -9.15 -5.72 10.19
N GLY A 66 -9.50 -4.59 10.81
CA GLY A 66 -9.84 -4.49 12.23
C GLY A 66 -11.21 -5.07 12.56
N SER A 67 -11.38 -5.50 13.81
CA SER A 67 -12.64 -6.06 14.31
C SER A 67 -13.68 -4.95 14.49
N GLY A 68 -14.60 -4.80 13.54
CA GLY A 68 -15.63 -3.76 13.54
C GLY A 68 -16.93 -4.19 12.85
N THR A 69 -17.78 -3.24 12.49
CA THR A 69 -19.05 -3.47 11.78
C THR A 69 -18.80 -3.84 10.32
N ALA A 70 -19.79 -4.44 9.63
CA ALA A 70 -19.69 -4.88 8.23
C ALA A 70 -19.25 -3.80 7.20
N LEU A 71 -19.21 -2.52 7.61
CA LEU A 71 -18.79 -1.40 6.79
C LEU A 71 -17.47 -0.74 7.26
N PHE A 72 -17.08 -0.88 8.52
CA PHE A 72 -15.94 -0.16 9.11
C PHE A 72 -15.21 -1.00 10.17
N GLY A 73 -13.89 -1.18 10.01
CA GLY A 73 -13.01 -1.76 11.02
C GLY A 73 -12.67 -0.79 12.16
N THR A 74 -12.09 -1.33 13.24
CA THR A 74 -11.60 -0.56 14.39
C THR A 74 -10.24 0.08 14.11
N ILE A 75 -10.01 1.25 14.70
CA ILE A 75 -8.75 1.98 14.56
C ILE A 75 -7.73 1.41 15.56
N ASP A 76 -6.90 0.47 15.09
CA ASP A 76 -5.76 -0.09 15.82
C ASP A 76 -4.44 0.37 15.18
N PRO A 77 -3.88 1.52 15.61
CA PRO A 77 -2.77 2.18 14.92
C PRO A 77 -1.44 1.41 14.95
N LEU A 78 -1.35 0.33 15.72
CA LEU A 78 -0.16 -0.50 15.84
C LEU A 78 -0.46 -2.01 15.68
N ILE A 79 -1.64 -2.36 15.15
CA ILE A 79 -2.04 -3.76 14.88
C ILE A 79 -1.91 -4.63 16.16
N MET A 80 -2.10 -4.03 17.34
CA MET A 80 -1.79 -4.72 18.62
C MET A 80 -2.78 -5.85 18.91
N GLY A 81 -4.04 -5.73 18.48
CA GLY A 81 -5.05 -6.77 18.63
C GLY A 81 -4.94 -7.94 17.63
N LEU A 82 -4.17 -7.81 16.54
CA LEU A 82 -4.02 -8.87 15.51
C LEU A 82 -2.72 -9.66 15.67
N VAL A 83 -1.65 -9.06 16.22
CA VAL A 83 -0.34 -9.70 16.41
C VAL A 83 -0.20 -10.40 17.77
N TRP A 84 -0.91 -9.95 18.80
CA TRP A 84 -0.84 -10.53 20.15
C TRP A 84 -2.21 -10.97 20.67
N PRO A 85 -2.73 -12.13 20.24
CA PRO A 85 -3.85 -12.77 20.91
C PRO A 85 -3.31 -13.43 22.19
N HIS A 86 -3.69 -12.89 23.35
CA HIS A 86 -4.01 -13.74 24.48
C HIS A 86 -5.44 -14.23 24.31
#